data_AF-A0A5J6HQU4-F1
#
_entry.id   AF-A0A5J6HQU4-F1
#
_cell.length_a   1.000
_cell.length_b   1.000
_cell.length_c   1.000
_cell.angle_alpha   90.00
_cell.angle_beta   90.00
_cell.angle_gamma   90.00
#
_symmetry.space_group_name_H-M   'P 1'
#
loop_
_entity.id
_entity.type
_entity.pdbx_description
1 polymer ?
#
loop_
_entity_poly.entity_id
_entity_poly.type
_entity_poly.pdbx_seq_one_letter_code
_entity_poly.pdbx_strand_id
1 'polypeptide(L)' 'MSKPRAGYHHVRAHIRRNPGPRGARRMSGWLTVGLIALAVLWVKFFGLGDTSANTPTEQRPTPSVSQPAPSRG' A
#
# COMPACT_ATOMS: atom_id res chain seq x y z
N MET A 1 -51.20 -1.70 -2.96
CA MET A 1 -49.85 -1.11 -3.18
C MET A 1 -48.83 -2.20 -2.88
N SER A 2 -48.12 -2.71 -3.88
CA SER A 2 -47.13 -3.78 -3.68
C SER A 2 -45.90 -3.23 -2.94
N LYS A 3 -45.40 -3.98 -1.95
CA LYS A 3 -44.21 -3.58 -1.20
C LYS A 3 -42.99 -3.63 -2.13
N PRO A 4 -42.17 -2.56 -2.21
CA PRO A 4 -40.98 -2.57 -3.05
C PRO A 4 -40.01 -3.67 -2.59
N ARG A 5 -39.24 -4.23 -3.55
CA ARG A 5 -38.22 -5.25 -3.29
C ARG A 5 -37.19 -4.73 -2.29
N ALA A 6 -36.62 -5.62 -1.47
CA ALA A 6 -35.60 -5.26 -0.49
C ALA A 6 -34.46 -4.45 -1.14
N GLY A 7 -34.07 -3.33 -0.52
CA GLY A 7 -33.06 -2.41 -1.04
C GLY A 7 -33.58 -1.28 -1.94
N TYR A 8 -34.90 -1.16 -2.12
CA TYR A 8 -35.53 -0.07 -2.87
C TYR A 8 -36.55 0.68 -2.02
N HIS A 9 -36.64 2.00 -2.20
CA HIS A 9 -37.65 2.85 -1.57
C HIS A 9 -38.53 3.52 -2.63
N HIS A 10 -39.79 3.74 -2.29
CA HIS A 10 -40.78 4.33 -3.19
C HIS A 10 -40.91 5.84 -2.91
N VAL A 11 -40.72 6.69 -3.93
CA VAL A 11 -40.82 8.15 -3.83
C VAL A 11 -41.75 8.66 -4.93
N ARG A 12 -42.92 9.22 -4.58
CA ARG A 12 -43.82 9.94 -5.51
C ARG A 12 -43.96 9.23 -6.87
N ALA A 13 -44.30 7.93 -6.86
CA ALA A 13 -44.44 7.03 -8.01
C ALA A 13 -43.15 6.45 -8.65
N HIS A 14 -41.95 6.78 -8.15
CA HIS A 14 -40.68 6.25 -8.66
C HIS A 14 -40.01 5.33 -7.64
N ILE A 15 -39.53 4.19 -8.10
CA ILE A 15 -38.75 3.25 -7.28
C ILE A 15 -37.28 3.65 -7.39
N ARG A 16 -36.69 4.13 -6.29
CA ARG A 16 -35.26 4.46 -6.21
C ARG A 16 -34.51 3.35 -5.46
N ARG A 17 -33.30 3.05 -5.91
CA ARG A 17 -32.38 2.20 -5.14
C ARG A 17 -31.97 2.95 -3.88
N ASN A 18 -31.99 2.28 -2.74
CA ASN A 18 -31.25 2.79 -1.60
C ASN A 18 -29.78 2.88 -2.01
N PRO A 19 -29.07 3.98 -1.66
CA PRO A 19 -27.62 3.90 -1.66
C PRO A 19 -27.28 2.67 -0.82
N GLY A 20 -26.66 1.66 -1.44
CA GLY A 20 -26.18 0.49 -0.71
C GLY A 20 -25.22 0.97 0.39
N PRO A 21 -24.75 0.08 1.28
CA PRO A 21 -23.64 0.38 2.17
C PRO A 21 -22.36 0.57 1.33
N ARG A 22 -22.31 1.59 0.47
CA ARG A 22 -21.15 2.07 -0.30
C ARG A 22 -20.10 2.72 0.61
N GLY A 23 -20.45 2.87 1.90
CA GLY A 23 -19.55 3.13 3.01
C GLY A 23 -19.17 1.88 3.80
N ALA A 24 -19.32 0.67 3.25
CA ALA A 24 -18.70 -0.53 3.81
C ALA A 24 -17.18 -0.28 3.88
N ARG A 25 -16.73 0.15 5.06
CA ARG A 25 -15.35 0.40 5.48
C ARG A 25 -14.42 0.79 4.34
N ARG A 26 -14.62 1.98 3.76
CA ARG A 26 -13.48 2.68 3.15
C ARG A 26 -12.59 3.05 4.32
N MET A 27 -11.66 2.15 4.68
CA MET A 27 -10.57 2.52 5.56
C MET A 27 -9.95 3.77 4.94
N SER A 28 -9.94 4.86 5.70
CA SER A 28 -9.28 6.10 5.28
C SER A 28 -7.91 5.72 4.74
N GLY A 29 -7.53 6.20 3.56
CA GLY A 29 -6.23 5.83 2.95
C GLY A 29 -5.06 6.05 3.91
N TRP A 30 -5.21 7.02 4.82
CA TRP A 30 -4.29 7.30 5.93
C TRP A 30 -4.13 6.15 6.92
N LEU A 31 -5.20 5.39 7.20
CA LEU A 31 -5.15 4.23 8.07
C LEU A 31 -4.31 3.12 7.44
N THR A 32 -4.42 2.91 6.12
CA THR A 32 -3.56 1.96 5.39
C THR A 32 -2.09 2.40 5.45
N VAL A 33 -1.80 3.68 5.23
CA VAL A 33 -0.43 4.22 5.34
C VAL A 33 0.12 4.05 6.75
N GLY A 34 -0.68 4.33 7.80
CA GLY A 34 -0.29 4.13 9.19
C GLY A 34 0.04 2.68 9.53
N LEU A 35 -0.75 1.73 9.02
CA LEU A 35 -0.48 0.30 9.19
C LEU A 35 0.84 -0.13 8.52
N ILE A 36 1.10 0.37 7.31
CA ILE A 36 2.36 0.07 6.59
C ILE A 36 3.56 0.64 7.37
N ALA A 37 3.47 1.90 7.80
CA ALA A 37 4.55 2.54 8.56
C ALA A 37 4.84 1.79 9.86
N LEU A 38 3.79 1.33 10.57
CA LEU A 38 3.94 0.53 11.78
C LEU A 38 4.60 -0.82 11.49
N ALA A 39 4.23 -1.50 10.40
CA ALA A 39 4.84 -2.78 10.01
C ALA A 39 6.34 -2.61 9.67
N VAL A 40 6.70 -1.55 8.94
CA VAL A 40 8.10 -1.23 8.62
C VAL A 40 8.90 -0.94 9.90
N LEU A 41 8.32 -0.13 10.79
CA LEU A 41 8.95 0.18 12.08
C LEU A 41 9.17 -1.10 12.91
N TRP A 42 8.19 -1.99 12.94
CA TRP A 42 8.27 -3.25 13.68
C TRP A 42 9.39 -4.16 13.17
N VAL A 43 9.48 -4.36 11.85
CA VAL A 43 10.55 -5.14 11.21
C VAL A 43 11.93 -4.55 11.51
N LYS A 44 12.02 -3.21 11.48
CA LYS A 44 13.28 -2.49 11.71
C LYS A 44 13.76 -2.54 13.17
N PHE A 45 12.83 -2.58 14.15
CA PHE A 45 13.17 -2.57 15.58
C PHE A 45 13.31 -3.97 16.20
N PHE A 46 12.49 -4.93 15.78
CA PHE A 46 12.51 -6.27 16.37
C PHE A 46 13.27 -7.31 15.53
N GLY A 47 13.62 -6.97 14.28
CA GLY A 47 14.25 -7.90 13.35
C GLY A 47 13.24 -8.94 12.84
N LEU A 48 13.12 -9.03 11.52
CA LEU A 48 12.39 -10.14 10.89
C LEU A 48 13.34 -11.33 10.86
N GLY A 49 13.18 -12.26 11.79
CA GLY A 49 14.04 -13.45 11.92
C GLY A 49 14.31 -14.08 10.55
N ASP A 50 15.60 -14.23 10.24
CA ASP A 50 16.21 -14.66 8.97
C ASP A 50 15.25 -15.23 7.92
N THR A 51 14.51 -14.35 7.26
CA THR A 51 13.82 -14.71 6.01
C THR A 51 14.56 -14.01 4.90
N SER A 52 15.66 -14.65 4.48
CA SER A 52 16.33 -14.43 3.21
C SER A 52 15.33 -14.56 2.07
N ALA A 53 14.60 -13.49 1.79
CA ALA A 53 13.81 -13.33 0.59
C ALA A 53 14.14 -11.96 -0.02
N ASN A 54 15.29 -11.95 -0.70
CA ASN A 54 15.65 -11.03 -1.78
C ASN A 54 15.36 -9.54 -1.51
N THR A 55 16.21 -8.92 -0.71
CA THR A 55 16.50 -7.49 -0.88
C THR A 55 17.04 -7.28 -2.30
N PRO A 56 16.49 -6.37 -3.13
CA PRO A 56 17.19 -5.97 -4.34
C PRO A 56 18.54 -5.40 -3.90
N THR A 57 19.61 -5.97 -4.45
CA THR A 57 20.99 -5.61 -4.12
C THR A 57 21.13 -4.10 -4.22
N GLU A 58 21.29 -3.43 -3.09
CA GLU A 58 21.71 -2.04 -3.03
C GLU A 58 23.04 -1.99 -3.81
N GLN A 59 23.01 -1.42 -5.01
CA GLN A 59 24.19 -1.30 -5.85
C GLN A 59 25.21 -0.46 -5.08
N ARG A 60 26.18 -1.14 -4.47
CA ARG A 60 27.35 -0.52 -3.89
C ARG A 60 27.96 0.38 -4.97
N PRO A 61 28.10 1.69 -4.76
CA PRO A 61 28.77 2.54 -5.74
C PRO A 61 30.20 2.00 -5.86
N THR A 62 30.53 1.46 -7.02
CA THR A 62 31.89 1.05 -7.36
C THR A 62 32.76 2.30 -7.31
N PRO A 63 33.81 2.34 -6.46
CA PRO A 63 34.75 3.45 -6.52
C PRO A 63 35.42 3.42 -7.90
N SER A 64 35.21 4.48 -8.69
CA SER A 64 35.91 4.71 -9.95
C SER A 64 37.39 4.86 -9.64
N VAL A 65 38.16 3.79 -9.84
CA VAL A 65 39.63 3.86 -9.78
C VAL A 65 40.08 4.57 -11.05
N SER A 66 40.27 5.88 -10.94
CA SER A 66 41.07 6.62 -11.92
C SER A 66 42.53 6.22 -11.68
N GLN A 67 43.03 5.30 -12.49
CA GLN A 67 44.40 4.82 -12.45
C GLN A 67 45.27 5.77 -13.28
N PRO A 68 46.23 6.54 -12.70
CA PRO A 68 47.21 7.25 -13.51
C PRO A 68 48.24 6.25 -14.04
N ALA A 69 48.53 6.32 -15.33
CA ALA A 69 49.52 5.47 -15.99
C ALA A 69 50.93 5.69 -15.40
N PRO A 70 51.77 4.64 -15.25
CA PRO A 70 53.13 4.81 -14.77
C PRO A 70 53.96 5.57 -15.83
N SER A 71 54.32 6.82 -15.56
CA SER A 71 55.29 7.56 -16.36
C SER A 71 56.68 6.98 -16.08
N ARG A 72 57.25 6.33 -17.08
CA ARG A 72 58.64 5.88 -17.12
C ARG A 72 59.43 6.93 -17.90
N GLY A 73 60.36 7.62 -17.24
CA GLY A 73 61.22 8.64 -17.84
C GLY A 73 62.08 9.29 -16.76
#